data_AF-A0A8K0WCL9-F1
#
_entry.id   AF-A0A8K0WCL9-F1
#
_cell.length_a   1.000
_cell.length_b   1.000
_cell.length_c   1.000
_cell.angle_alpha   90.00
_cell.angle_beta   90.00
_cell.angle_gamma   90.00
#
_symmetry.space_group_name_H-M   'P 1'
#
loop_
_entity.id
_entity.type
_entity.pdbx_description
1 polymer ?
#
loop_
_entity_poly.entity_id
_entity_poly.type
_entity_poly.pdbx_seq_one_letter_code
_entity_poly.pdbx_strand_id
1 'polypeptide(L)'
;MIILMFSRPFCLGSKPSMVQQATSPFPKEDSILDKLTDQAIPADNALLLAGELSCAMLDTLHPHLDLISRKPSSHIDALHVHLRKRRAVTIAEHPRLHLVWHSDTVYLKPLPVCLLSSDFWELHLPPGSPTRPRALGFMRTYAYLIRHQSDFQIAQREDLIPPSEELQHGEFEVFIRHSRRIPDDQVSPRWEFGQLRYPGGAARRPLARSWWQWYWPFNWGLR
;
A
#
# COMPACT_ATOMS: atom_id res chain seq x y z
N MET A 1 -47.33 -7.99 16.67
CA MET A 1 -47.13 -9.35 16.11
C MET A 1 -46.27 -9.21 14.86
N ILE A 2 -44.96 -8.98 15.05
CA ILE A 2 -43.84 -9.93 14.92
C ILE A 2 -43.68 -10.46 13.49
N ILE A 3 -42.83 -9.75 12.75
CA ILE A 3 -42.22 -10.18 11.48
C ILE A 3 -41.07 -11.12 11.84
N LEU A 4 -41.16 -12.39 11.42
CA LEU A 4 -40.08 -13.37 11.57
C LEU A 4 -38.95 -13.03 10.58
N MET A 5 -37.91 -12.35 11.07
CA MET A 5 -36.60 -12.33 10.41
C MET A 5 -35.90 -13.66 10.65
N PHE A 6 -35.83 -14.50 9.63
CA PHE A 6 -34.89 -15.62 9.63
C PHE A 6 -33.47 -15.07 9.41
N SER A 7 -32.75 -14.93 10.52
CA SER A 7 -31.29 -14.81 10.56
C SER A 7 -30.67 -15.93 9.73
N ARG A 8 -29.96 -15.56 8.65
CA ARG A 8 -29.01 -16.48 8.03
C ARG A 8 -27.82 -16.66 8.97
N PRO A 9 -27.40 -17.89 9.28
CA PRO A 9 -26.19 -18.10 10.07
C PRO A 9 -24.99 -17.60 9.27
N PHE A 10 -24.23 -16.71 9.90
CA PHE A 10 -22.92 -16.27 9.44
C PHE A 10 -21.97 -17.46 9.56
N CYS A 11 -21.84 -18.23 8.50
CA CYS A 11 -20.85 -19.30 8.42
C CYS A 11 -19.46 -18.67 8.44
N LEU A 12 -18.79 -18.73 9.60
CA LEU A 12 -17.34 -18.61 9.71
C LEU A 12 -16.72 -19.80 8.96
N GLY A 13 -16.60 -19.65 7.65
CA GLY A 13 -15.76 -20.52 6.84
C GLY A 13 -14.32 -20.32 7.29
N SER A 14 -13.78 -21.29 8.01
CA SER A 14 -12.35 -21.44 8.21
C SER A 14 -11.67 -21.43 6.84
N LYS A 15 -10.95 -20.35 6.53
CA LYS A 15 -10.20 -20.22 5.28
C LYS A 15 -9.18 -21.37 5.20
N PRO A 16 -9.09 -22.09 4.08
CA PRO A 16 -8.02 -23.05 3.88
C PRO A 16 -6.70 -22.28 3.89
N SER A 17 -5.78 -22.69 4.76
CA SER A 17 -4.41 -22.18 4.81
C SER A 17 -3.70 -22.53 3.50
N MET A 18 -3.72 -21.61 2.54
CA MET A 18 -2.92 -21.72 1.33
C MET A 18 -1.45 -21.46 1.67
N VAL A 19 -0.60 -22.34 1.17
CA VAL A 19 0.86 -22.35 1.28
C VAL A 19 1.42 -20.93 1.09
N GLN A 20 1.93 -20.33 2.16
CA GLN A 20 2.75 -19.13 2.06
C GLN A 20 3.99 -19.51 1.23
N GLN A 21 4.16 -18.91 0.05
CA GLN A 21 5.32 -19.16 -0.79
C GLN A 21 6.59 -18.89 0.02
N ALA A 22 7.44 -19.92 0.13
CA ALA A 22 8.64 -19.91 0.96
C ALA A 22 9.75 -18.99 0.44
N THR A 23 9.68 -18.61 -0.84
CA THR A 23 10.70 -17.85 -1.55
C THR A 23 10.30 -16.38 -1.74
N SER A 24 11.26 -15.55 -2.15
CA SER A 24 10.96 -14.20 -2.64
C SER A 24 9.89 -14.29 -3.75
N PRO A 25 8.88 -13.40 -3.75
CA PRO A 25 7.90 -13.34 -4.85
C PRO A 25 8.49 -12.69 -6.12
N PHE A 26 9.74 -12.25 -6.08
CA PHE A 26 10.41 -11.51 -7.14
C PHE A 26 11.53 -12.34 -7.78
N PRO A 27 11.79 -12.16 -9.09
CA PRO A 27 12.89 -12.84 -9.78
C PRO A 27 14.25 -12.48 -9.17
N LYS A 28 15.18 -13.44 -9.19
CA LYS A 28 16.59 -13.22 -8.80
C LYS A 28 17.47 -12.78 -9.98
N GLU A 29 17.06 -13.13 -11.20
CA GLU A 29 17.74 -12.77 -12.43
C GLU A 29 17.56 -11.28 -12.69
N ASP A 30 18.66 -10.59 -13.04
CA ASP A 30 18.72 -9.15 -13.29
C ASP A 30 18.30 -8.29 -12.09
N SER A 31 19.11 -8.35 -11.02
CA SER A 31 18.98 -7.50 -9.83
C SER A 31 18.86 -6.03 -10.25
N ILE A 32 17.64 -5.50 -10.25
CA ILE A 32 17.37 -4.08 -10.53
C ILE A 32 18.08 -3.17 -9.53
N LEU A 33 18.49 -3.70 -8.38
CA LEU A 33 19.25 -3.00 -7.34
C LEU A 33 20.60 -2.50 -7.89
N ASP A 34 21.27 -3.30 -8.72
CA ASP A 34 22.62 -3.02 -9.23
C ASP A 34 22.63 -1.82 -10.19
N LYS A 35 21.44 -1.42 -10.67
CA LYS A 35 21.23 -0.28 -11.57
C LYS A 35 20.83 0.99 -10.85
N LEU A 36 20.55 0.92 -9.54
CA LEU A 36 20.17 2.10 -8.76
C LEU A 36 21.39 2.96 -8.47
N THR A 37 21.18 4.28 -8.41
CA THR A 37 22.23 5.25 -8.06
C THR A 37 22.73 5.05 -6.64
N ASP A 38 21.85 4.66 -5.71
CA ASP A 38 22.21 4.24 -4.34
C ASP A 38 21.67 2.84 -4.07
N GLN A 39 22.59 1.94 -3.72
CA GLN A 39 22.33 0.51 -3.49
C GLN A 39 22.47 0.15 -2.00
N ALA A 40 22.81 1.13 -1.15
CA ALA A 40 23.07 0.89 0.26
C ALA A 40 21.79 0.45 0.99
N ILE A 41 21.80 -0.78 1.51
CA ILE A 41 20.77 -1.28 2.43
C ILE A 41 21.42 -1.37 3.82
N PRO A 42 21.08 -0.47 4.75
CA PRO A 42 21.61 -0.52 6.12
C PRO A 42 21.29 -1.85 6.82
N ALA A 43 22.18 -2.32 7.68
CA ALA A 43 22.01 -3.61 8.37
C ALA A 43 20.80 -3.64 9.33
N ASP A 44 20.41 -2.49 9.87
CA ASP A 44 19.26 -2.30 10.77
C ASP A 44 17.94 -2.04 10.02
N ASN A 45 17.99 -1.97 8.69
CA ASN A 45 16.85 -1.59 7.86
C ASN A 45 15.63 -2.53 8.01
N ALA A 46 15.85 -3.81 8.35
CA ALA A 46 14.76 -4.73 8.65
C ALA A 46 13.93 -4.31 9.88
N LEU A 47 14.58 -3.79 10.93
CA LEU A 47 13.91 -3.29 12.12
C LEU A 47 13.19 -1.98 11.83
N LEU A 48 13.83 -1.09 11.08
CA LEU A 48 13.25 0.19 10.66
C LEU A 48 12.00 -0.03 9.80
N LEU A 49 12.09 -0.90 8.79
CA LEU A 49 11.00 -1.21 7.86
C LEU A 49 9.74 -1.72 8.58
N ALA A 50 9.90 -2.52 9.63
CA ALA A 50 8.77 -3.04 10.40
C ALA A 50 7.93 -1.93 11.04
N GLY A 51 8.59 -0.88 11.54
CA GLY A 51 7.93 0.33 12.03
C GLY A 51 7.44 1.24 10.91
N GLU A 52 8.25 1.38 9.85
CA GLU A 52 8.01 2.24 8.71
C GLU A 52 6.80 1.83 7.86
N LEU A 53 6.49 0.54 7.78
CA LEU A 53 5.31 0.02 7.09
C LEU A 53 4.13 -0.29 8.02
N SER A 54 4.25 0.05 9.31
CA SER A 54 3.19 -0.22 10.28
C SER A 54 1.98 0.70 10.07
N CYS A 55 0.82 0.09 9.81
CA CYS A 55 -0.46 0.76 9.66
C CYS A 55 -1.45 0.40 10.77
N ALA A 56 -0.98 0.08 11.97
CA ALA A 56 -1.78 -0.46 13.09
C ALA A 56 -3.10 0.31 13.34
N MET A 57 -3.07 1.64 13.25
CA MET A 57 -4.27 2.46 13.41
C MET A 57 -5.32 2.20 12.33
N LEU A 58 -4.90 2.03 11.08
CA LEU A 58 -5.81 1.78 9.96
C LEU A 58 -6.26 0.33 9.91
N ASP A 59 -5.39 -0.58 10.35
CA ASP A 59 -5.78 -1.97 10.55
C ASP A 59 -6.89 -2.08 11.60
N THR A 60 -6.83 -1.26 12.66
CA THR A 60 -7.90 -1.16 13.67
C THR A 60 -9.20 -0.58 13.07
N LEU A 61 -9.07 0.36 12.14
CA LEU A 61 -10.22 0.99 11.46
C LEU A 61 -10.75 0.17 10.27
N HIS A 62 -10.15 -0.98 9.95
CA HIS A 62 -10.50 -1.82 8.79
C HIS A 62 -12.01 -2.05 8.60
N PRO A 63 -12.80 -2.36 9.65
CA PRO A 63 -14.25 -2.56 9.52
C PRO A 63 -15.03 -1.33 9.01
N HIS A 64 -14.41 -0.15 9.05
CA HIS A 64 -15.02 1.13 8.70
C HIS A 64 -14.37 1.80 7.49
N LEU A 65 -13.31 1.22 6.89
CA LEU A 65 -12.61 1.83 5.75
C LEU A 65 -13.49 1.95 4.51
N ASP A 66 -14.54 1.14 4.38
CA ASP A 66 -15.56 1.24 3.32
C ASP A 66 -16.28 2.63 3.31
N LEU A 67 -16.23 3.40 4.40
CA LEU A 67 -16.77 4.76 4.45
C LEU A 67 -15.93 5.78 3.67
N ILE A 68 -14.63 5.51 3.53
CA ILE A 68 -13.65 6.43 2.95
C ILE A 68 -12.87 5.83 1.78
N SER A 69 -13.19 4.60 1.38
CA SER A 69 -12.52 3.87 0.31
C SER A 69 -13.47 2.96 -0.44
N ARG A 70 -13.08 2.55 -1.65
CA ARG A 70 -13.73 1.43 -2.33
C ARG A 70 -12.98 0.16 -1.96
N LYS A 71 -13.74 -0.89 -1.64
CA LYS A 71 -13.21 -2.14 -1.12
C LYS A 71 -12.11 -2.84 -1.94
N PRO A 72 -12.15 -2.95 -3.28
CA PRO A 72 -11.13 -3.74 -3.95
C PRO A 72 -9.77 -3.04 -3.85
N SER A 73 -8.73 -3.80 -3.46
CA SER A 73 -7.34 -3.34 -3.40
C SER A 73 -6.80 -2.85 -4.74
N SER A 74 -7.39 -3.31 -5.85
CA SER A 74 -7.10 -2.84 -7.20
C SER A 74 -7.64 -1.44 -7.52
N HIS A 75 -8.42 -0.83 -6.62
CA HIS A 75 -8.94 0.54 -6.78
C HIS A 75 -7.85 1.59 -6.49
N ILE A 76 -6.83 1.59 -7.34
CA ILE A 76 -5.69 2.50 -7.30
C ILE A 76 -5.56 3.12 -8.69
N ASP A 77 -5.64 4.44 -8.76
CA ASP A 77 -5.34 5.18 -9.98
C ASP A 77 -3.84 5.11 -10.28
N ALA A 78 -3.46 5.02 -11.56
CA ALA A 78 -2.06 5.17 -11.97
C ALA A 78 -1.59 6.61 -11.79
N LEU A 79 -0.28 6.84 -11.76
CA LEU A 79 0.30 8.18 -11.56
C LEU A 79 -0.19 9.20 -12.60
N HIS A 80 -0.19 8.85 -13.89
CA HIS A 80 -0.71 9.71 -14.95
C HIS A 80 -2.21 10.01 -14.78
N VAL A 81 -2.98 9.08 -14.19
CA VAL A 81 -4.41 9.29 -13.88
C VAL A 81 -4.57 10.30 -12.75
N HIS A 82 -3.71 10.26 -11.72
CA HIS A 82 -3.69 11.29 -10.68
C HIS A 82 -3.41 12.68 -11.26
N LEU A 83 -2.40 12.81 -12.13
CA LEU A 83 -2.10 14.07 -12.82
C LEU A 83 -3.27 14.54 -13.70
N ARG A 84 -3.90 13.63 -14.46
CA ARG A 84 -5.11 13.94 -15.25
C ARG A 84 -6.27 14.43 -14.38
N LYS A 85 -6.41 13.89 -13.16
CA LYS A 85 -7.38 14.34 -12.14
C LYS A 85 -6.95 15.64 -11.46
N ARG A 86 -5.88 16.30 -11.92
CA ARG A 86 -5.28 17.50 -11.33
C ARG A 86 -4.88 17.31 -9.87
N ARG A 87 -4.40 16.11 -9.51
CA ARG A 87 -3.80 15.87 -8.21
C ARG A 87 -2.30 16.01 -8.30
N ALA A 88 -1.72 16.88 -7.48
CA ALA A 88 -0.30 16.92 -7.19
C ALA A 88 0.09 15.66 -6.40
N VAL A 89 1.22 15.08 -6.77
CA VAL A 89 1.87 14.02 -6.00
C VAL A 89 2.65 14.70 -4.87
N THR A 90 2.48 14.21 -3.65
CA THR A 90 3.22 14.72 -2.48
C THR A 90 3.82 13.55 -1.72
N ILE A 91 5.14 13.61 -1.51
CA ILE A 91 5.88 12.61 -0.75
C ILE A 91 5.39 12.61 0.70
N ALA A 92 5.12 11.42 1.23
CA ALA A 92 4.71 11.24 2.61
C ALA A 92 5.38 10.01 3.23
N GLU A 93 6.28 10.21 4.18
CA GLU A 93 7.05 9.11 4.77
C GLU A 93 6.21 8.15 5.63
N HIS A 94 5.08 8.62 6.16
CA HIS A 94 4.22 7.78 6.98
C HIS A 94 3.34 6.85 6.12
N PRO A 95 3.35 5.52 6.36
CA PRO A 95 2.65 4.54 5.53
C PRO A 95 1.12 4.73 5.59
N ARG A 96 0.63 5.34 6.69
CA ARG A 96 -0.79 5.68 6.87
C ARG A 96 -1.32 6.66 5.81
N LEU A 97 -0.44 7.51 5.29
CA LEU A 97 -0.75 8.53 4.28
C LEU A 97 -0.58 8.02 2.85
N HIS A 98 0.11 6.90 2.64
CA HIS A 98 0.29 6.33 1.31
C HIS A 98 -1.08 6.02 0.66
N LEU A 99 -1.33 6.56 -0.53
CA LEU A 99 -2.61 6.53 -1.26
C LEU A 99 -3.79 7.24 -0.58
N VAL A 100 -3.53 8.12 0.39
CA VAL A 100 -4.54 9.06 0.87
C VAL A 100 -4.58 10.25 -0.07
N TRP A 101 -5.77 10.65 -0.51
CA TRP A 101 -5.93 11.86 -1.30
C TRP A 101 -6.94 12.81 -0.66
N HIS A 102 -6.67 14.11 -0.83
CA HIS A 102 -7.50 15.20 -0.36
C HIS A 102 -7.42 16.34 -1.38
N SER A 103 -8.58 16.85 -1.81
CA SER A 103 -8.67 17.90 -2.82
C SER A 103 -7.88 17.56 -4.09
N ASP A 104 -6.83 18.34 -4.37
CA ASP A 104 -5.89 18.30 -5.47
C ASP A 104 -4.55 17.69 -5.07
N THR A 105 -4.50 16.89 -4.01
CA THR A 105 -3.25 16.23 -3.55
C THR A 105 -3.47 14.74 -3.35
N VAL A 106 -2.48 13.93 -3.75
CA VAL A 106 -2.33 12.53 -3.36
C VAL A 106 -1.01 12.35 -2.64
N TYR A 107 -1.07 11.76 -1.45
CA TYR A 107 0.09 11.48 -0.63
C TYR A 107 0.62 10.08 -0.94
N LEU A 108 1.89 10.01 -1.31
CA LEU A 108 2.53 8.75 -1.68
C LEU A 108 3.83 8.61 -0.89
N LYS A 109 3.96 7.49 -0.20
CA LYS A 109 5.22 7.08 0.41
C LYS A 109 6.18 6.56 -0.66
N PRO A 110 7.43 7.05 -0.74
CA PRO A 110 8.47 6.52 -1.64
C PRO A 110 8.73 5.03 -1.41
N LEU A 111 9.16 4.32 -2.44
CA LEU A 111 9.46 2.90 -2.43
C LEU A 111 10.81 2.66 -1.72
N PRO A 112 10.84 1.99 -0.56
CA PRO A 112 12.10 1.70 0.12
C PRO A 112 13.00 0.80 -0.74
N VAL A 113 14.26 1.18 -0.92
CA VAL A 113 15.26 0.49 -1.76
C VAL A 113 15.36 -1.01 -1.41
N CYS A 114 15.32 -1.35 -0.13
CA CYS A 114 15.40 -2.73 0.33
C CYS A 114 14.31 -3.66 -0.23
N LEU A 115 13.12 -3.14 -0.54
CA LEU A 115 12.04 -3.94 -1.11
C LEU A 115 12.29 -4.30 -2.58
N LEU A 116 13.29 -3.68 -3.22
CA LEU A 116 13.76 -4.02 -4.56
C LEU A 116 14.79 -5.17 -4.55
N SER A 117 15.31 -5.57 -3.38
CA SER A 117 16.29 -6.64 -3.23
C SER A 117 15.62 -7.97 -2.94
N SER A 118 15.70 -8.93 -3.87
CA SER A 118 15.19 -10.29 -3.66
C SER A 118 15.83 -10.98 -2.46
N ASP A 119 17.12 -10.73 -2.19
CA ASP A 119 17.83 -11.28 -1.03
C ASP A 119 17.28 -10.72 0.28
N PHE A 120 16.94 -9.42 0.32
CA PHE A 120 16.32 -8.82 1.49
C PHE A 120 14.98 -9.48 1.83
N TRP A 121 14.17 -9.83 0.81
CA TRP A 121 12.92 -10.55 1.03
C TRP A 121 13.12 -11.94 1.66
N GLU A 122 14.15 -12.67 1.23
CA GLU A 122 14.45 -14.00 1.77
C GLU A 122 15.01 -13.93 3.19
N LEU A 123 15.91 -12.98 3.45
CA LEU A 123 16.59 -12.84 4.73
C LEU A 123 15.73 -12.20 5.82
N HIS A 124 14.95 -11.17 5.47
CA HIS A 124 14.27 -10.32 6.45
C HIS A 124 12.74 -10.38 6.40
N LEU A 125 12.17 -10.91 5.32
CA LEU A 125 10.72 -11.06 5.16
C LEU A 125 10.33 -12.53 4.88
N PRO A 126 10.82 -13.53 5.64
CA PRO A 126 10.43 -14.93 5.42
C PRO A 126 8.92 -15.14 5.68
N PRO A 127 8.33 -16.25 5.21
CA PRO A 127 6.98 -16.65 5.61
C PRO A 127 6.83 -16.63 7.14
N GLY A 128 5.69 -16.13 7.62
CA GLY A 128 5.45 -15.93 9.05
C GLY A 128 6.00 -14.62 9.63
N SER A 129 6.85 -13.88 8.91
CA SER A 129 7.25 -12.53 9.34
C SER A 129 6.03 -11.60 9.42
N PRO A 130 5.80 -10.88 10.55
CA PRO A 130 4.68 -9.96 10.67
C PRO A 130 4.78 -8.75 9.73
N THR A 131 5.97 -8.45 9.22
CA THR A 131 6.22 -7.36 8.28
C THR A 131 5.92 -7.78 6.83
N ARG A 132 6.02 -9.07 6.50
CA ARG A 132 5.83 -9.57 5.12
C ARG A 132 4.45 -9.19 4.55
N PRO A 133 3.31 -9.36 5.23
CA PRO A 133 2.01 -8.94 4.71
C PRO A 133 1.90 -7.42 4.45
N ARG A 134 2.61 -6.60 5.24
CA ARG A 134 2.64 -5.15 5.06
C ARG A 134 3.44 -4.77 3.81
N ALA A 135 4.62 -5.37 3.66
CA ALA A 135 5.48 -5.17 2.50
C ALA A 135 4.82 -5.66 1.22
N LEU A 136 4.17 -6.83 1.23
CA LEU A 136 3.44 -7.37 0.08
C LEU A 136 2.33 -6.41 -0.38
N GLY A 137 1.54 -5.92 0.57
CA GLY A 137 0.47 -4.96 0.31
C GLY A 137 1.00 -3.63 -0.25
N PHE A 138 2.11 -3.15 0.29
CA PHE A 138 2.79 -1.96 -0.19
C PHE A 138 3.35 -2.13 -1.61
N MET A 139 4.05 -3.23 -1.91
CA MET A 139 4.56 -3.48 -3.27
C MET A 139 3.44 -3.57 -4.30
N ARG A 140 2.30 -4.15 -3.89
CA ARG A 140 1.10 -4.23 -4.74
C ARG A 140 0.59 -2.85 -5.14
N THR A 141 0.68 -1.82 -4.27
CA THR A 141 0.24 -0.47 -4.65
C THR A 141 1.10 0.13 -5.76
N TYR A 142 2.42 -0.03 -5.68
CA TYR A 142 3.36 0.41 -6.71
C TYR A 142 3.11 -0.26 -8.07
N ALA A 143 2.72 -1.54 -8.04
CA ALA A 143 2.33 -2.26 -9.24
C ALA A 143 1.08 -1.67 -9.94
N TYR A 144 0.19 -0.99 -9.21
CA TYR A 144 -0.98 -0.30 -9.76
C TYR A 144 -0.73 1.19 -10.07
N LEU A 145 0.17 1.84 -9.33
CA LEU A 145 0.60 3.22 -9.55
C LEU A 145 1.41 3.34 -10.85
N ILE A 146 2.29 2.38 -11.11
CA ILE A 146 3.18 2.35 -12.29
C ILE A 146 2.69 1.26 -13.24
N ARG A 147 1.96 1.68 -14.29
CA ARG A 147 1.39 0.77 -15.30
C ARG A 147 1.92 1.00 -16.71
N HIS A 148 2.39 2.21 -16.99
CA HIS A 148 2.92 2.61 -18.28
C HIS A 148 4.29 3.26 -18.13
N GLN A 149 5.01 3.35 -19.26
CA GLN A 149 6.29 4.06 -19.36
C GLN A 149 6.20 5.49 -18.78
N SER A 150 5.09 6.19 -19.03
CA SER A 150 4.85 7.54 -18.53
C SER A 150 4.70 7.56 -17.01
N ASP A 151 4.06 6.56 -16.40
CA ASP A 151 3.99 6.44 -14.94
C ASP A 151 5.36 6.20 -14.33
N PHE A 152 6.20 5.36 -14.96
CA PHE A 152 7.56 5.11 -14.50
C PHE A 152 8.41 6.38 -14.52
N GLN A 153 8.33 7.16 -15.60
CA GLN A 153 9.00 8.46 -15.69
C GLN A 153 8.49 9.46 -14.63
N ILE A 154 7.18 9.48 -14.37
CA ILE A 154 6.61 10.30 -13.27
C ILE A 154 7.16 9.81 -11.92
N ALA A 155 7.22 8.51 -11.69
CA ALA A 155 7.71 7.96 -10.43
C ALA A 155 9.18 8.34 -10.16
N GLN A 156 10.05 8.33 -11.18
CA GLN A 156 11.42 8.82 -11.03
C GLN A 156 11.47 10.33 -10.80
N ARG A 157 10.69 11.12 -11.55
CA ARG A 157 10.68 12.60 -11.43
C ARG A 157 10.18 13.08 -10.06
N GLU A 158 9.22 12.38 -9.48
CA GLU A 158 8.62 12.73 -8.18
C GLU A 158 9.31 11.98 -7.01
N ASP A 159 10.49 11.39 -7.23
CA ASP A 159 11.29 10.65 -6.24
C ASP A 159 10.50 9.55 -5.49
N LEU A 160 9.54 8.91 -6.19
CA LEU A 160 8.72 7.82 -5.62
C LEU A 160 9.41 6.47 -5.73
N ILE A 161 10.29 6.29 -6.70
CA ILE A 161 11.16 5.11 -6.80
C ILE A 161 12.61 5.57 -6.74
N PRO A 162 13.54 4.71 -6.28
CA PRO A 162 14.94 5.09 -6.18
C PRO A 162 15.49 5.59 -7.52
N PRO A 163 16.31 6.65 -7.52
CA PRO A 163 16.86 7.22 -8.73
C PRO A 163 17.77 6.22 -9.43
N SER A 164 17.71 6.24 -10.76
CA SER A 164 18.54 5.40 -11.62
C SER A 164 18.56 5.96 -13.04
N GLU A 165 19.76 6.07 -13.61
CA GLU A 165 19.95 6.42 -15.03
C GLU A 165 19.93 5.17 -15.94
N GLU A 166 20.16 3.98 -15.38
CA GLU A 166 20.30 2.73 -16.12
C GLU A 166 19.04 1.86 -16.11
N LEU A 167 18.21 1.97 -15.06
CA LEU A 167 17.02 1.15 -14.86
C LEU A 167 15.94 1.51 -15.89
N GLN A 168 15.61 0.54 -16.74
CA GLN A 168 14.56 0.72 -17.72
C GLN A 168 13.20 0.28 -17.16
N HIS A 169 12.12 0.92 -17.63
CA HIS A 169 10.75 0.57 -17.26
C HIS A 169 10.41 -0.91 -17.51
N GLY A 170 10.92 -1.51 -18.60
CA GLY A 170 10.65 -2.93 -18.90
C GLY A 170 11.17 -3.87 -17.80
N GLU A 171 12.32 -3.54 -17.22
CA GLU A 171 12.96 -4.30 -16.14
C GLU A 171 12.18 -4.13 -14.84
N PHE A 172 11.82 -2.88 -14.52
CA PHE A 172 10.95 -2.59 -13.38
C PHE A 172 9.58 -3.27 -13.50
N GLU A 173 8.99 -3.32 -14.69
CA GLU A 173 7.71 -3.98 -14.96
C GLU A 173 7.84 -5.51 -14.77
N VAL A 174 8.92 -6.13 -15.24
CA VAL A 174 9.20 -7.57 -15.02
C VAL A 174 9.33 -7.88 -13.53
N PHE A 175 9.97 -6.99 -12.77
CA PHE A 175 10.09 -7.10 -11.33
C PHE A 175 8.72 -6.98 -10.64
N ILE A 176 8.01 -5.86 -10.84
CA ILE A 176 6.82 -5.50 -10.04
C ILE A 176 5.53 -6.24 -10.44
N ARG A 177 5.44 -6.79 -11.65
CA ARG A 177 4.20 -7.44 -12.17
C ARG A 177 3.66 -8.55 -11.29
N HIS A 178 4.52 -9.23 -10.52
CA HIS A 178 4.11 -10.31 -9.61
C HIS A 178 3.27 -9.76 -8.45
N SER A 179 3.55 -8.54 -8.00
CA SER A 179 2.82 -7.90 -6.91
C SER A 179 1.36 -7.62 -7.23
N ARG A 180 0.99 -7.47 -8.52
CA ARG A 180 -0.41 -7.31 -8.96
C ARG A 180 -1.29 -8.51 -8.63
N ARG A 181 -0.68 -9.70 -8.52
CA ARG A 181 -1.38 -10.98 -8.30
C ARG A 181 -1.46 -11.40 -6.83
N ILE A 182 -0.88 -10.61 -5.93
CA ILE A 182 -0.97 -10.89 -4.49
C ILE A 182 -2.44 -10.76 -4.06
N PRO A 183 -3.05 -11.80 -3.47
CA PRO A 183 -4.43 -11.78 -3.00
C PRO A 183 -4.58 -10.99 -1.69
N ASP A 184 -5.80 -10.54 -1.40
CA ASP A 184 -6.10 -9.71 -0.22
C ASP A 184 -5.87 -10.44 1.11
N ASP A 185 -5.95 -11.77 1.14
CA ASP A 185 -5.70 -12.55 2.36
C ASP A 185 -4.21 -12.75 2.71
N GLN A 186 -3.30 -12.32 1.84
CA GLN A 186 -1.85 -12.35 2.08
C GLN A 186 -1.28 -11.01 2.58
N VAL A 187 -2.10 -9.98 2.69
CA VAL A 187 -1.67 -8.62 3.07
C VAL A 187 -2.26 -8.21 4.42
N SER A 188 -1.70 -7.17 5.03
CA SER A 188 -2.32 -6.58 6.25
C SER A 188 -3.63 -5.86 5.92
N PRO A 189 -4.58 -5.75 6.88
CA PRO A 189 -5.93 -5.24 6.63
C PRO A 189 -6.00 -3.90 5.88
N ARG A 190 -5.15 -2.92 6.21
CA ARG A 190 -5.08 -1.62 5.48
C ARG A 190 -4.90 -1.82 3.97
N TRP A 191 -4.12 -2.81 3.56
CA TRP A 191 -3.76 -3.03 2.17
C TRP A 191 -4.81 -3.81 1.37
N GLU A 192 -5.85 -4.35 2.02
CA GLU A 192 -7.03 -4.87 1.32
C GLU A 192 -7.78 -3.75 0.57
N PHE A 193 -7.57 -2.51 0.97
CA PHE A 193 -8.14 -1.32 0.33
C PHE A 193 -7.11 -0.64 -0.57
N GLY A 194 -7.58 -0.07 -1.67
CA GLY A 194 -6.77 0.77 -2.55
C GLY A 194 -6.58 2.18 -1.99
N GLN A 195 -6.95 3.20 -2.77
CA GLN A 195 -6.80 4.59 -2.36
C GLN A 195 -7.89 5.06 -1.38
N LEU A 196 -7.48 5.78 -0.33
CA LEU A 196 -8.39 6.35 0.67
C LEU A 196 -8.67 7.82 0.36
N ARG A 197 -9.92 8.24 0.52
CA ARG A 197 -10.32 9.65 0.46
C ARG A 197 -10.34 10.22 1.86
N TYR A 198 -9.57 11.29 2.09
CA TYR A 198 -9.76 12.08 3.31
C TYR A 198 -11.15 12.75 3.29
N PRO A 199 -12.03 12.49 4.27
CA PRO A 199 -13.36 13.08 4.28
C PRO A 199 -13.27 14.58 4.59
N GLY A 200 -13.72 15.41 3.64
CA GLY A 200 -13.79 16.86 3.81
C GLY A 200 -14.78 17.29 4.90
N GLY A 201 -14.72 18.56 5.30
CA GLY A 201 -15.48 19.12 6.43
C GLY A 201 -17.01 18.93 6.38
N ALA A 202 -17.61 18.84 5.19
CA ALA A 202 -19.06 18.67 5.03
C ALA A 202 -19.57 17.26 5.37
N ALA A 203 -18.73 16.22 5.24
CA ALA A 203 -19.08 14.85 5.64
C ALA A 203 -19.08 14.65 7.17
N ARG A 204 -18.61 15.65 7.93
CA ARG A 204 -18.53 15.62 9.41
C ARG A 204 -19.86 15.80 10.12
N ARG A 205 -20.98 15.98 9.41
CA ARG A 205 -22.26 16.42 10.01
C ARG A 205 -23.38 15.37 10.14
N PRO A 206 -23.54 14.32 9.31
CA PRO A 206 -24.67 13.39 9.51
C PRO A 206 -24.34 12.12 10.31
N LEU A 207 -23.09 11.64 10.32
CA LEU A 207 -22.75 10.34 10.88
C LEU A 207 -22.26 10.48 12.33
N ALA A 208 -23.19 10.44 13.28
CA ALA A 208 -23.02 10.19 14.73
C ALA A 208 -21.91 10.96 15.49
N ARG A 209 -22.34 11.97 16.27
CA ARG A 209 -21.52 12.78 17.20
C ARG A 209 -20.66 11.98 18.21
N SER A 210 -20.99 10.72 18.50
CA SER A 210 -20.31 9.92 19.53
C SER A 210 -19.07 9.17 19.03
N TRP A 211 -18.97 8.85 17.73
CA TRP A 211 -17.87 8.04 17.20
C TRP A 211 -16.65 8.88 16.86
N TRP A 212 -16.88 10.06 16.27
CA TRP A 212 -15.79 10.94 15.86
C TRP A 212 -15.07 11.58 17.05
N GLN A 213 -15.75 11.93 18.15
CA GLN A 213 -15.06 12.58 19.29
C GLN A 213 -13.96 11.72 19.93
N TRP A 214 -14.08 10.38 19.91
CA TRP A 214 -13.08 9.48 20.50
C TRP A 214 -11.92 9.13 19.55
N TYR A 215 -12.15 9.14 18.24
CA TYR A 215 -11.13 8.80 17.23
C TYR A 215 -10.66 10.00 16.39
N TRP A 216 -11.11 11.24 16.66
CA TRP A 216 -10.75 12.44 15.89
C TRP A 216 -9.62 13.33 16.47
N PRO A 217 -8.87 13.01 17.56
CA PRO A 217 -7.69 13.83 17.87
C PRO A 217 -6.51 13.53 16.92
N PHE A 218 -6.72 12.87 15.78
CA PHE A 218 -5.66 12.62 14.80
C PHE A 218 -5.45 13.84 13.92
N ASN A 219 -4.48 14.66 14.34
CA ASN A 219 -3.74 15.53 13.46
C ASN A 219 -3.08 14.64 12.39
N TRP A 220 -3.70 14.53 11.21
CA TRP A 220 -3.14 13.83 10.06
C TRP A 220 -1.85 14.50 9.55
N GLY A 221 -1.41 15.60 10.19
CA GLY A 221 -0.24 16.38 9.79
C GLY A 221 -0.47 17.20 8.53
N LEU A 222 -1.66 17.07 7.92
CA LEU A 222 -2.06 17.78 6.71
C LEU A 222 -2.51 19.19 7.11
N ARG A 223 -1.58 20.16 7.05
CA ARG A 223 -1.90 21.59 7.12
C ARG A 223 -2.29 22.10 5.75
#